data_AF-A0AAN5BT61-F1
#
_entry.id   AF-A0AAN5BT61-F1
#
_cell.length_a   1.000
_cell.length_b   1.000
_cell.length_c   1.000
_cell.angle_alpha   90.00
_cell.angle_beta   90.00
_cell.angle_gamma   90.00
#
_symmetry.space_group_name_H-M   'P 1'
#
loop_
_entity.id
_entity.type
_entity.pdbx_description
1 polymer ?
#
loop_
_entity_poly.entity_id
_entity_poly.type
_entity_poly.pdbx_seq_one_letter_code
_entity_poly.pdbx_strand_id
1 'polypeptide(L)'
;MSLSAIATNGTVKGGGAYYLISRSLGPEFGGSIGIVFYLGYVLNTGMNAVGLVDCFTQNFGTESGTLSNFLEEGFWWQYLWGTIILLICTGICLAGSSIFSRASNGLLIILLVATFSIPASAIFMKPFSIPKLHVTFTGVRLETLLENLKPRLTKGAAGSQIHGRENFQDLFGILFPATGGIFA
;
A
#
# COMPACT_ATOMS: atom_id res chain seq x y z
N MET A 1 15.09 -14.81 8.21
CA MET A 1 15.86 -15.93 8.84
C MET A 1 14.95 -16.97 9.48
N SER A 2 14.07 -16.62 10.44
CA SER A 2 13.20 -17.60 11.11
C SER A 2 12.27 -18.37 10.17
N LEU A 3 11.71 -17.70 9.15
CA LEU A 3 10.87 -18.36 8.15
C LEU A 3 11.63 -19.40 7.31
N SER A 4 12.88 -19.10 6.94
CA SER A 4 13.73 -20.04 6.21
C SER A 4 14.04 -21.28 7.04
N ALA A 5 14.26 -21.11 8.35
CA ALA A 5 14.49 -22.24 9.25
C ALA A 5 13.24 -23.13 9.38
N ILE A 6 12.05 -22.54 9.46
CA ILE A 6 10.77 -23.26 9.49
C ILE A 6 10.54 -24.03 8.18
N ALA A 7 10.79 -23.38 7.03
CA ALA A 7 10.62 -23.99 5.71
C ALA A 7 11.54 -25.20 5.48
N THR A 8 12.71 -25.23 6.12
CA THR A 8 13.66 -26.37 6.04
C THR A 8 13.41 -27.47 7.08
N ASN A 9 12.55 -27.26 8.08
CA ASN A 9 12.36 -28.17 9.23
C ASN A 9 11.24 -29.21 9.00
N GLY A 10 11.04 -29.66 7.75
CA GLY A 10 10.02 -30.65 7.43
C GLY A 10 9.82 -30.92 5.95
N THR A 11 9.00 -31.92 5.62
CA THR A 11 8.57 -32.18 4.23
C THR A 11 7.48 -31.20 3.85
N VAL A 12 7.81 -30.26 2.96
CA VAL A 12 6.85 -29.29 2.40
C VAL A 12 5.89 -30.03 1.48
N LYS A 13 4.74 -30.46 2.01
CA LYS A 13 3.59 -30.87 1.20
C LYS A 13 2.77 -29.62 0.86
N GLY A 14 2.15 -29.59 -0.33
CA GLY A 14 1.56 -28.39 -0.96
C GLY A 14 0.36 -27.77 -0.22
N GLY A 15 0.58 -27.16 0.94
CA GLY A 15 -0.46 -26.53 1.79
C GLY A 15 -0.22 -25.05 2.13
N GLY A 16 0.72 -24.38 1.47
CA GLY A 16 1.02 -22.95 1.69
C GLY A 16 1.62 -22.63 3.07
N ALA A 17 1.63 -21.35 3.42
CA ALA A 17 2.32 -20.85 4.62
C ALA A 17 1.70 -21.37 5.95
N TYR A 18 0.38 -21.46 6.05
CA TYR A 18 -0.29 -21.96 7.26
C TYR A 18 0.03 -23.44 7.55
N TYR A 19 0.06 -24.28 6.50
CA TYR A 19 0.42 -25.68 6.63
C TYR A 19 1.85 -25.87 7.13
N LEU A 20 2.78 -25.04 6.64
CA LEU A 20 4.18 -25.05 7.10
C LEU A 20 4.29 -24.68 8.58
N ILE A 21 3.63 -23.61 9.01
CA ILE A 21 3.69 -23.12 10.39
C ILE A 21 3.07 -24.12 11.37
N SER A 22 1.86 -24.61 11.07
CA SER A 22 1.14 -25.55 11.95
C SER A 22 1.87 -26.88 12.15
N ARG A 23 2.63 -27.35 11.16
CA ARG A 23 3.44 -28.57 11.28
C ARG A 23 4.75 -28.39 12.02
N SER A 24 5.42 -27.26 11.84
CA SER A 24 6.73 -27.02 12.48
C SER A 24 6.59 -26.52 13.92
N LEU A 25 5.54 -25.77 14.26
CA LEU A 25 5.33 -25.19 15.60
C LEU A 25 4.22 -25.88 16.40
N GLY A 26 3.44 -26.77 15.78
CA GLY A 26 2.31 -27.45 16.41
C GLY A 26 0.96 -26.72 16.21
N PRO A 27 -0.17 -27.42 16.48
CA PRO A 27 -1.51 -26.93 16.17
C PRO A 27 -1.94 -25.70 16.99
N GLU A 28 -1.51 -25.60 18.25
CA GLU A 28 -1.87 -24.48 19.15
C GLU A 28 -1.24 -23.16 18.69
N PHE A 29 0.06 -23.19 18.36
CA PHE A 29 0.77 -22.04 17.82
C PHE A 29 0.33 -21.73 16.39
N GLY A 30 0.12 -22.75 15.56
CA GLY A 30 -0.37 -22.59 14.20
C GLY A 30 -1.74 -21.92 14.13
N GLY A 31 -2.68 -22.33 14.98
CA GLY A 31 -4.02 -21.73 15.06
C GLY A 31 -3.99 -20.26 15.49
N SER A 32 -3.28 -19.96 16.57
CA SER A 32 -3.18 -18.59 17.10
C SER A 32 -2.53 -17.64 16.09
N ILE A 33 -1.41 -18.05 15.50
CA ILE A 33 -0.69 -17.27 14.49
C ILE A 33 -1.55 -17.10 13.23
N GLY A 34 -2.26 -18.15 12.81
CA GLY A 34 -3.15 -18.12 11.64
C GLY A 34 -4.28 -17.11 11.77
N ILE A 35 -4.94 -17.03 12.93
CA ILE A 35 -6.03 -16.05 13.18
C ILE A 35 -5.50 -14.62 13.11
N VAL A 36 -4.35 -14.35 13.73
CA VAL A 36 -3.73 -13.01 13.70
C VAL A 36 -3.33 -12.62 12.28
N PHE A 37 -2.73 -13.53 11.51
CA PHE A 37 -2.42 -13.27 10.11
C PHE A 37 -3.66 -13.04 9.26
N TYR A 38 -4.73 -13.82 9.47
CA TYR A 38 -5.98 -13.63 8.76
C TYR A 38 -6.58 -12.24 9.01
N LEU A 39 -6.66 -11.81 10.27
CA LEU A 39 -7.12 -10.46 10.62
C LEU A 39 -6.23 -9.37 10.00
N GLY A 40 -4.90 -9.56 10.02
CA GLY A 40 -3.96 -8.67 9.37
C GLY A 40 -4.21 -8.53 7.86
N TYR A 41 -4.45 -9.64 7.16
CA TYR A 41 -4.77 -9.64 5.72
C TYR A 41 -6.12 -8.94 5.43
N VAL A 42 -7.13 -9.14 6.27
CA VAL A 42 -8.44 -8.47 6.12
C VAL A 42 -8.29 -6.95 6.26
N LEU A 43 -7.58 -6.49 7.29
CA LEU A 43 -7.34 -5.06 7.51
C LEU A 43 -6.49 -4.45 6.39
N ASN A 44 -5.44 -5.16 5.94
CA ASN A 44 -4.60 -4.72 4.82
C ASN A 44 -5.39 -4.60 3.51
N THR A 45 -6.32 -5.52 3.26
CA THR A 45 -7.22 -5.45 2.09
C THR A 45 -8.12 -4.22 2.16
N GLY A 46 -8.67 -3.90 3.33
CA GLY A 46 -9.45 -2.68 3.54
C GLY A 46 -8.63 -1.41 3.28
N MET A 47 -7.40 -1.35 3.80
CA MET A 47 -6.48 -0.22 3.57
C MET A 47 -6.17 -0.03 2.08
N ASN A 48 -5.89 -1.10 1.35
CA ASN A 48 -5.64 -1.02 -0.10
C ASN A 48 -6.86 -0.56 -0.88
N ALA A 49 -8.07 -0.98 -0.48
CA ALA A 49 -9.30 -0.53 -1.13
C ALA A 49 -9.54 0.96 -0.92
N VAL A 50 -9.38 1.47 0.31
CA VAL A 50 -9.51 2.91 0.60
C VAL A 50 -8.44 3.72 -0.14
N GLY A 51 -7.18 3.26 -0.13
CA GLY A 51 -6.10 3.92 -0.88
C GLY A 51 -6.38 4.00 -2.38
N LEU A 52 -7.00 2.97 -2.96
CA LEU A 52 -7.44 3.00 -4.36
C LEU A 52 -8.53 4.05 -4.59
N VAL A 53 -9.53 4.14 -3.70
CA VAL A 53 -10.58 5.18 -3.78
C VAL A 53 -9.97 6.57 -3.68
N ASP A 54 -9.03 6.80 -2.77
CA ASP A 54 -8.35 8.09 -2.62
C ASP A 54 -7.62 8.49 -3.91
N CYS A 55 -6.90 7.55 -4.55
CA CYS A 55 -6.27 7.81 -5.83
C CYS A 55 -7.29 8.14 -6.93
N PHE A 56 -8.44 7.48 -6.96
CA PHE A 56 -9.51 7.80 -7.91
C PHE A 56 -10.09 9.19 -7.65
N THR A 57 -10.40 9.53 -6.40
CA THR A 57 -10.94 10.85 -6.03
C THR A 57 -9.94 11.97 -6.34
N GLN A 58 -8.64 11.78 -6.12
CA GLN A 58 -7.63 12.78 -6.48
C GLN A 58 -7.53 13.02 -8.01
N ASN A 59 -7.83 12.02 -8.84
CA ASN A 59 -7.77 12.17 -10.29
C ASN A 59 -9.10 12.65 -10.90
N PHE A 60 -10.23 12.22 -10.35
CA PHE A 60 -11.57 12.37 -10.93
C PHE A 60 -12.61 13.06 -10.02
N GLY A 61 -12.19 13.54 -8.85
CA GLY A 61 -13.05 14.22 -7.87
C GLY A 61 -13.55 15.57 -8.36
N THR A 62 -14.71 16.01 -7.87
CA THR A 62 -15.34 17.27 -8.28
C THR A 62 -14.59 18.52 -7.81
N GLU A 63 -13.88 18.45 -6.68
CA GLU A 63 -13.13 19.59 -6.11
C GLU A 63 -11.61 19.45 -6.32
N SER A 64 -11.10 18.22 -6.29
CA SER A 64 -9.66 17.91 -6.38
C SER A 64 -9.22 17.28 -7.73
N GLY A 65 -10.16 17.00 -8.63
CA GLY A 65 -9.90 16.25 -9.87
C GLY A 65 -9.02 16.98 -10.88
N THR A 66 -7.96 16.30 -11.32
CA THR A 66 -7.02 16.82 -12.33
C THR A 66 -7.47 16.52 -13.78
N LEU A 67 -8.30 15.48 -14.00
CA LEU A 67 -8.68 15.02 -15.35
C LEU A 67 -10.17 15.23 -15.72
N SER A 68 -11.12 14.93 -14.82
CA SER A 68 -12.56 15.20 -15.03
C SER A 68 -13.34 15.22 -13.72
N ASN A 69 -14.28 16.15 -13.55
CA ASN A 69 -15.02 16.37 -12.30
C ASN A 69 -16.32 15.55 -12.25
N PHE A 70 -16.23 14.23 -12.02
CA PHE A 70 -17.41 13.35 -12.02
C PHE A 70 -17.68 12.67 -10.68
N LEU A 71 -16.67 12.48 -9.83
CA LEU A 71 -16.84 11.88 -8.51
C LEU A 71 -17.12 12.96 -7.46
N GLU A 72 -18.31 12.94 -6.86
CA GLU A 72 -18.60 13.75 -5.68
C GLU A 72 -17.63 13.43 -4.53
N GLU A 73 -17.37 14.41 -3.66
CA GLU A 73 -16.44 14.26 -2.55
C GLU A 73 -17.20 14.30 -1.22
N GLY A 74 -16.96 13.33 -0.33
CA GLY A 74 -17.60 13.26 0.97
C GLY A 74 -17.40 11.93 1.68
N PHE A 75 -17.43 11.93 3.02
CA PHE A 75 -17.18 10.74 3.84
C PHE A 75 -18.08 9.56 3.48
N TRP A 76 -19.39 9.81 3.34
CA TRP A 76 -20.37 8.79 2.97
C TRP A 76 -20.16 8.25 1.55
N TRP A 77 -19.71 9.11 0.64
CA TRP A 77 -19.48 8.74 -0.75
C TRP A 77 -18.20 7.92 -0.90
N GLN A 78 -17.14 8.29 -0.18
CA GLN A 78 -15.90 7.51 -0.11
C GLN A 78 -16.15 6.10 0.45
N TYR A 79 -16.99 5.99 1.49
CA TYR A 79 -17.40 4.69 2.03
C TYR A 79 -18.16 3.84 1.00
N LEU A 80 -19.06 4.46 0.24
CA LEU A 80 -19.83 3.80 -0.82
C LEU A 80 -18.91 3.27 -1.93
N TRP A 81 -17.97 4.08 -2.42
CA TRP A 81 -17.00 3.63 -3.44
C TRP A 81 -16.08 2.52 -2.94
N GLY A 82 -15.60 2.61 -1.71
CA GLY A 82 -14.79 1.55 -1.10
C GLY A 82 -15.55 0.22 -1.04
N THR A 83 -16.84 0.28 -0.68
CA THR A 83 -17.71 -0.90 -0.64
C THR A 83 -17.92 -1.50 -2.03
N ILE A 84 -18.16 -0.67 -3.06
CA ILE A 84 -18.32 -1.14 -4.44
C ILE A 84 -17.05 -1.83 -4.94
N ILE A 85 -15.87 -1.24 -4.71
CA ILE A 85 -14.59 -1.83 -5.11
C ILE A 85 -14.37 -3.18 -4.43
N LEU A 86 -14.66 -3.29 -3.12
CA LEU A 86 -14.53 -4.55 -2.40
C LEU A 86 -15.50 -5.63 -2.92
N LEU A 87 -16.73 -5.27 -3.29
CA LEU A 87 -17.68 -6.20 -3.91
C LEU A 87 -17.18 -6.70 -5.28
N ILE A 88 -16.62 -5.80 -6.09
CA ILE A 88 -16.02 -6.16 -7.38
C ILE A 88 -14.83 -7.10 -7.19
N CYS A 89 -13.91 -6.76 -6.28
CA CYS A 89 -12.76 -7.61 -5.94
C CYS A 89 -13.22 -8.99 -5.46
N THR A 90 -14.26 -9.05 -4.62
CA THR A 90 -14.85 -10.31 -4.15
C THR A 90 -15.42 -11.12 -5.31
N GLY A 91 -16.13 -10.48 -6.24
CA GLY A 91 -16.64 -11.13 -7.45
C GLY A 91 -15.53 -11.72 -8.33
N ILE A 92 -14.42 -10.98 -8.51
CA ILE A 92 -13.26 -11.45 -9.27
C ILE A 92 -12.61 -12.66 -8.58
N CYS A 93 -12.48 -12.63 -7.24
CA CYS A 93 -11.96 -13.75 -6.48
C CYS A 93 -12.82 -15.01 -6.61
N LEU A 94 -14.15 -14.87 -6.69
CA LEU A 94 -15.08 -15.98 -6.90
C LEU A 94 -15.04 -16.55 -8.33
N ALA A 95 -14.74 -15.73 -9.33
CA ALA A 95 -14.68 -16.14 -10.73
C ALA A 95 -13.51 -17.11 -11.04
N GLY A 96 -12.46 -17.14 -10.22
CA GLY A 96 -11.44 -18.19 -10.24
C GLY A 96 -10.00 -17.71 -10.06
N SER A 97 -9.20 -18.48 -9.32
CA SER A 97 -7.80 -18.16 -9.00
C SER A 97 -6.86 -18.17 -10.21
N SER A 98 -7.23 -18.87 -11.29
CA SER A 98 -6.42 -18.95 -12.51
C SER A 98 -6.42 -17.64 -13.31
N ILE A 99 -7.55 -16.92 -13.34
CA ILE A 99 -7.63 -15.60 -13.99
C ILE A 99 -6.79 -14.59 -13.22
N PHE A 100 -6.84 -14.65 -11.88
CA PHE A 100 -6.09 -13.78 -10.99
C PHE A 100 -4.59 -13.98 -11.14
N SER A 101 -4.11 -15.23 -11.14
CA SER A 101 -2.69 -15.54 -11.30
C SER A 101 -2.13 -15.04 -12.64
N ARG A 102 -2.90 -15.14 -13.74
CA ARG A 102 -2.49 -14.61 -15.04
C ARG A 102 -2.46 -13.08 -15.07
N ALA A 103 -3.47 -12.42 -14.50
CA ALA A 103 -3.54 -10.97 -14.40
C ALA A 103 -2.43 -10.39 -13.49
N SER A 104 -2.08 -11.11 -12.42
CA SER A 104 -1.02 -10.72 -11.47
C SER A 104 0.35 -10.55 -12.14
N ASN A 105 0.71 -11.44 -13.07
CA ASN A 105 1.96 -11.28 -13.83
C ASN A 105 1.97 -9.99 -14.67
N GLY A 106 0.82 -9.59 -15.24
CA GLY A 106 0.69 -8.33 -15.97
C GLY A 106 0.79 -7.11 -15.04
N LEU A 107 0.13 -7.17 -13.89
CA LEU A 107 0.21 -6.12 -12.86
C LEU A 107 1.65 -5.95 -12.34
N LEU A 108 2.41 -7.03 -12.20
CA LEU A 108 3.82 -6.98 -11.81
C LEU A 108 4.65 -6.19 -12.82
N ILE A 109 4.44 -6.40 -14.13
CA ILE A 109 5.15 -5.64 -15.17
C ILE A 109 4.83 -4.14 -15.06
N ILE A 110 3.55 -3.79 -14.90
CA ILE A 110 3.12 -2.39 -14.73
C ILE A 110 3.76 -1.77 -13.49
N LEU A 111 3.76 -2.50 -12.37
CA LEU A 111 4.39 -2.06 -11.12
C LEU A 111 5.89 -1.81 -11.31
N LEU A 112 6.61 -2.74 -11.94
CA LEU A 112 8.03 -2.57 -12.22
C LEU A 112 8.30 -1.33 -13.09
N VAL A 113 7.53 -1.15 -14.17
CA VAL A 113 7.66 0.03 -15.04
C VAL A 113 7.41 1.32 -14.25
N ALA A 114 6.38 1.37 -13.41
CA ALA A 114 6.10 2.51 -12.54
C ALA A 114 7.24 2.77 -11.54
N THR A 115 7.76 1.72 -10.90
CA THR A 115 8.88 1.82 -9.96
C THR A 115 10.15 2.33 -10.63
N PHE A 116 10.48 1.86 -11.83
CA PHE A 116 11.66 2.35 -12.58
C PHE A 116 11.46 3.73 -13.19
N SER A 117 10.21 4.13 -13.45
CA SER A 117 9.88 5.47 -13.95
C SER A 117 10.23 6.57 -12.95
N ILE A 118 10.08 6.32 -11.64
CA ILE A 118 10.37 7.31 -10.58
C ILE A 118 11.84 7.79 -10.59
N PRO A 119 12.86 6.91 -10.48
CA PRO A 119 14.26 7.33 -10.52
C PRO A 119 14.66 7.87 -11.88
N ALA A 120 14.11 7.33 -12.98
CA ALA A 120 14.34 7.88 -14.32
C ALA A 120 13.84 9.33 -14.41
N SER A 121 12.61 9.59 -13.95
CA SER A 121 12.02 10.93 -13.88
C SER A 121 12.87 11.88 -13.03
N ALA A 122 13.37 11.42 -11.88
CA ALA A 122 14.21 12.23 -11.00
C ALA A 122 15.52 12.72 -11.66
N ILE A 123 16.08 11.96 -12.60
CA ILE A 123 17.34 12.29 -13.30
C ILE A 123 17.08 13.11 -14.56
N PHE A 124 16.06 12.76 -15.35
CA PHE A 124 15.84 13.34 -16.67
C PHE A 124 14.90 14.56 -16.68
N MET A 125 14.06 14.73 -15.66
CA MET A 125 13.07 15.81 -15.65
C MET A 125 13.72 17.15 -15.25
N LYS A 126 13.38 18.20 -16.01
CA LYS A 126 13.82 19.57 -15.70
C LYS A 126 13.10 20.09 -14.44
N PRO A 127 13.72 21.00 -13.66
CA PRO A 127 13.08 21.58 -12.49
C PRO A 127 11.77 22.27 -12.84
N PHE A 128 10.71 21.99 -12.06
CA PHE A 128 9.39 22.57 -12.25
C PHE A 128 8.76 22.89 -10.89
N SER A 129 7.92 23.92 -10.85
CA SER A 129 7.18 24.33 -9.66
C SER A 129 5.71 24.50 -10.03
N ILE A 130 4.82 23.85 -9.27
CA ILE A 130 3.37 23.95 -9.44
C ILE A 130 2.82 24.64 -8.18
N PRO A 131 2.63 25.98 -8.21
CA PRO A 131 2.20 26.74 -7.04
C PRO A 131 0.84 26.30 -6.50
N LYS A 132 -0.05 25.81 -7.39
CA LYS A 132 -1.38 25.34 -7.01
C LYS A 132 -1.38 24.10 -6.11
N LEU A 133 -0.38 23.23 -6.26
CA LEU A 133 -0.27 21.98 -5.47
C LEU A 133 0.82 22.07 -4.38
N HIS A 134 1.45 23.24 -4.19
CA HIS A 134 2.63 23.37 -3.30
C HIS A 134 3.76 22.38 -3.63
N VAL A 135 3.85 21.90 -4.88
CA VAL A 135 4.89 20.96 -5.33
C VAL A 135 6.01 21.74 -6.00
N THR A 136 7.22 21.61 -5.45
CA THR A 136 8.45 22.16 -6.03
C THR A 136 9.44 21.02 -6.27
N PHE A 137 9.80 20.81 -7.54
CA PHE A 137 10.80 19.84 -7.94
C PHE A 137 12.06 20.56 -8.41
N THR A 138 13.14 20.46 -7.63
CA THR A 138 14.40 21.18 -7.88
C THR A 138 15.43 20.37 -8.68
N GLY A 139 15.13 19.09 -8.98
CA GLY A 139 16.07 18.14 -9.60
C GLY A 139 17.10 17.59 -8.60
N VAL A 140 18.20 17.04 -9.12
CA VAL A 140 19.31 16.54 -8.29
C VAL A 140 20.18 17.71 -7.82
N ARG A 141 19.77 18.35 -6.71
CA ARG A 141 20.53 19.43 -6.06
C ARG A 141 20.97 19.04 -4.65
N LEU A 142 22.26 19.24 -4.35
CA LEU A 142 22.83 18.90 -3.04
C LEU A 142 22.29 19.78 -1.91
N GLU A 143 22.01 21.05 -2.19
CA GLU A 143 21.43 21.99 -1.23
C GLU A 143 20.06 21.49 -0.74
N THR A 144 19.18 21.10 -1.66
CA THR A 144 17.87 20.53 -1.33
C THR A 144 18.00 19.22 -0.54
N LEU A 145 18.99 18.38 -0.84
CA LEU A 145 19.24 17.14 -0.10
C LEU A 145 19.64 17.43 1.35
N LEU A 146 20.57 18.37 1.57
CA LEU A 146 21.01 18.75 2.93
C LEU A 146 19.89 19.39 3.74
N GLU A 147 19.03 20.18 3.10
CA GLU A 147 17.87 20.81 3.75
C GLU A 147 16.79 19.82 4.20
N ASN A 148 16.63 18.70 3.48
CA ASN A 148 15.65 17.65 3.76
C ASN A 148 16.18 16.54 4.70
N LEU A 149 17.48 16.55 5.03
CA LEU A 149 18.09 15.50 5.84
C LEU A 149 17.57 15.48 7.30
N LYS A 150 17.11 16.62 7.81
CA LYS A 150 16.61 16.73 9.19
C LYS A 150 15.10 16.47 9.24
N PRO A 151 14.61 15.70 10.23
CA PRO A 151 13.18 15.43 10.36
C PRO A 151 12.42 16.71 10.66
N ARG A 152 11.47 17.05 9.78
CA ARG A 152 10.53 18.16 10.00
C ARG A 152 9.18 17.59 10.37
N LEU A 153 9.05 17.20 11.64
CA LEU A 153 7.78 16.80 12.22
C LEU A 153 6.90 18.04 12.36
N THR A 154 5.97 18.24 11.42
CA THR A 154 5.01 19.36 11.43
C THR A 154 3.66 18.89 11.95
N LYS A 155 2.82 19.83 12.38
CA LYS A 155 1.43 19.57 12.75
C LYS A 155 0.56 19.80 11.51
N GLY A 156 -0.30 18.84 11.16
CA GLY A 156 -1.19 18.97 10.01
C GLY A 156 -0.48 18.82 8.65
N ALA A 157 0.49 17.91 8.54
CA ALA A 157 1.05 17.52 7.25
C ALA A 157 -0.05 16.96 6.33
N ALA A 158 0.16 16.96 5.00
CA ALA A 158 -0.82 16.39 4.07
C ALA A 158 -1.10 14.92 4.43
N GLY A 159 -2.36 14.60 4.79
CA GLY A 159 -2.78 13.28 5.27
C GLY A 159 -2.75 13.08 6.80
N SER A 160 -2.25 14.05 7.57
CA SER A 160 -2.24 14.04 9.04
C SER A 160 -3.64 14.25 9.60
N GLN A 161 -4.25 13.19 10.14
CA GLN A 161 -5.52 13.26 10.88
C GLN A 161 -5.32 13.54 12.39
N ILE A 162 -4.06 13.63 12.84
CA ILE A 162 -3.71 13.84 14.24
C ILE A 162 -3.72 15.35 14.57
N HIS A 163 -4.38 15.71 15.67
CA HIS A 163 -4.49 17.10 16.14
C HIS A 163 -3.18 17.64 16.74
N GLY A 164 -2.21 16.77 17.00
CA GLY A 164 -0.90 17.04 17.59
C GLY A 164 0.22 17.19 16.55
N ARG A 165 1.46 17.25 17.05
CA ARG A 165 2.66 17.16 16.22
C ARG A 165 2.95 15.67 16.00
N GLU A 166 3.16 15.29 14.75
CA GLU A 166 3.52 13.91 14.38
C GLU A 166 4.80 13.49 15.10
N ASN A 167 4.85 12.25 15.61
CA ASN A 167 6.06 11.66 16.20
C ASN A 167 6.63 10.55 15.31
N PHE A 168 7.85 10.13 15.62
CA PHE A 168 8.50 9.02 14.92
C PHE A 168 7.69 7.71 14.98
N GLN A 169 7.01 7.46 16.10
CA GLN A 169 6.19 6.27 16.29
C GLN A 169 4.97 6.24 15.36
N ASP A 170 4.36 7.41 15.12
CA ASP A 170 3.20 7.55 14.24
C ASP A 170 3.60 7.29 12.78
N LEU A 171 4.70 7.91 12.34
CA LEU A 171 5.29 7.68 11.01
C LEU A 171 5.68 6.20 10.81
N PHE A 172 6.25 5.57 11.82
CA PHE A 172 6.58 4.14 11.75
C PHE A 172 5.33 3.28 11.60
N GLY A 173 4.26 3.59 12.34
CA GLY A 173 2.98 2.90 12.25
C GLY A 173 2.34 2.99 10.86
N ILE A 174 2.47 4.14 10.19
CA ILE A 174 1.96 4.34 8.81
C ILE A 174 2.81 3.57 7.78
N LEU A 175 4.13 3.52 7.97
CA LEU A 175 5.04 2.83 7.05
C LEU A 175 5.03 1.30 7.23
N PHE A 176 4.75 0.81 8.44
CA PHE A 176 4.87 -0.60 8.78
C PHE A 176 4.08 -1.54 7.85
N PRO A 177 2.81 -1.26 7.49
CA PRO A 177 2.05 -2.06 6.53
C PRO A 177 2.73 -2.24 5.17
N ALA A 178 3.50 -1.25 4.70
CA ALA A 178 4.20 -1.32 3.41
C ALA A 178 5.34 -2.36 3.39
N THR A 179 5.84 -2.75 4.56
CA THR A 179 6.84 -3.83 4.72
C THR A 179 6.20 -5.19 5.03
N GLY A 180 4.88 -5.21 5.21
CA GLY A 180 4.09 -6.44 5.35
C GLY A 180 4.05 -7.25 4.05
N GLY A 181 3.61 -8.50 4.14
CA GLY A 181 3.41 -9.36 2.96
C GLY A 181 4.54 -10.35 2.63
N ILE A 182 5.53 -10.51 3.51
CA ILE A 182 6.67 -11.45 3.33
C ILE A 182 6.22 -12.94 3.30
N PHE A 183 4.96 -13.21 3.66
CA PHE A 183 4.36 -14.55 3.66
C PHE A 183 3.51 -14.87 2.41
N ALA A 184 3.39 -13.93 1.48
CA ALA A 184 2.73 -14.10 0.17
C ALA A 184 3.70 -14.68 -0.86
#